data_AF-A0A9Q3BY19-F1
#
_entry.id   AF-A0A9Q3BY19-F1
#
_cell.length_a   1.000
_cell.length_b   1.000
_cell.length_c   1.000
_cell.angle_alpha   90.00
_cell.angle_beta   90.00
_cell.angle_gamma   90.00
#
_symmetry.space_group_name_H-M   'P 1'
#
loop_
_entity.id
_entity.type
_entity.pdbx_description
1 polymer ?
#
loop_
_entity_poly.entity_id
_entity_poly.type
_entity_poly.pdbx_seq_one_letter_code
_entity_poly.pdbx_strand_id
1 'polypeptide(L)'
;MKPQPQCHVMDNPYHQEDIKPGAILVKKTRSPSQYQDGDNMSYSEKEALNQLPEASSCPKFSGTGEYYHMELIDSIDELFIDVPSIPDYWITARLNRAFKGNASIWYTEMKEIHDRRNWPWWKSQIIQKYRNGTWIWQDTMSFENDKYSVEKDSYDCSLRQSQRLKAIDPEINI
;
A
#
# COMPACT_ATOMS: atom_id res chain seq x y z
N MET A 1 44.01 9.37 13.14
CA MET A 1 43.39 8.28 12.35
C MET A 1 42.66 7.37 13.31
N LYS A 2 41.33 7.28 13.25
CA LYS A 2 40.54 6.28 13.96
C LYS A 2 40.04 5.25 12.94
N PRO A 3 40.11 3.93 13.19
CA PRO A 3 39.54 2.93 12.29
C PRO A 3 38.02 2.90 12.45
N GLN A 4 37.31 2.67 11.34
CA GLN A 4 35.86 2.49 11.31
C GLN A 4 35.47 1.06 11.72
N PRO A 5 34.30 0.85 12.36
CA PRO A 5 33.82 -0.49 12.67
C PRO A 5 33.22 -1.16 11.44
N GLN A 6 33.63 -2.40 11.20
CA GLN A 6 33.03 -3.29 10.19
C GLN A 6 31.62 -3.72 10.65
N CYS A 7 30.59 -3.36 9.89
CA CYS A 7 29.26 -3.94 10.04
C CYS A 7 29.27 -5.37 9.47
N HIS A 8 28.98 -6.35 10.32
CA HIS A 8 28.70 -7.73 9.94
C HIS A 8 27.41 -7.75 9.11
N VAL A 9 27.49 -8.29 7.90
CA VAL A 9 26.32 -8.56 7.04
C VAL A 9 25.59 -9.77 7.65
N MET A 10 24.34 -9.58 8.08
CA MET A 10 23.47 -10.72 8.38
C MET A 10 22.92 -11.26 7.07
N ASP A 11 23.21 -12.52 6.79
CA ASP A 11 22.68 -13.25 5.64
C ASP A 11 21.16 -13.41 5.76
N ASN A 12 20.43 -12.85 4.79
CA ASN A 12 18.98 -13.02 4.66
C ASN A 12 18.70 -14.32 3.88
N PRO A 13 17.98 -15.31 4.44
CA PRO A 13 17.90 -16.67 3.89
C PRO A 13 16.78 -16.89 2.85
N TYR A 14 16.24 -15.86 2.20
CA TYR A 14 15.25 -16.06 1.13
C TYR A 14 15.88 -15.83 -0.25
N HIS A 15 16.11 -16.95 -0.94
CA HIS A 15 16.65 -17.08 -2.30
C HIS A 15 16.19 -15.97 -3.26
N GLN A 16 17.17 -15.26 -3.82
CA GLN A 16 17.05 -14.57 -5.10
C GLN A 16 16.87 -15.62 -6.21
N GLU A 17 15.71 -15.66 -6.84
CA GLU A 17 15.62 -16.28 -8.17
C GLU A 17 16.20 -15.31 -9.20
N ASP A 18 17.23 -15.78 -9.88
CA ASP A 18 17.97 -15.07 -10.92
C ASP A 18 17.07 -14.68 -12.10
N ILE A 19 16.82 -13.38 -12.28
CA ILE A 19 16.23 -12.87 -13.52
C ILE A 19 17.33 -12.86 -14.60
N LYS A 20 17.28 -13.84 -15.51
CA LYS A 20 18.12 -13.84 -16.72
C LYS A 20 17.62 -12.77 -17.71
N PRO A 21 18.48 -11.87 -18.22
CA PRO A 21 18.09 -10.93 -19.27
C PRO A 21 18.10 -11.65 -20.62
N GLY A 22 16.95 -11.71 -21.31
CA GLY A 22 16.90 -12.14 -22.72
C GLY A 22 15.75 -13.04 -23.17
N ALA A 23 14.60 -13.10 -22.48
CA ALA A 23 13.45 -13.86 -22.97
C ALA A 23 12.57 -13.03 -23.91
N ILE A 24 12.51 -13.47 -25.17
CA ILE A 24 11.69 -12.95 -26.26
C ILE A 24 10.20 -12.93 -25.86
N LEU A 25 9.54 -11.79 -26.10
CA LEU A 25 8.10 -11.59 -25.94
C LEU A 25 7.31 -12.55 -26.85
N VAL A 26 7.00 -13.75 -26.36
CA VAL A 26 5.98 -14.60 -26.96
C VAL A 26 4.63 -13.97 -26.59
N LYS A 27 4.01 -13.30 -27.56
CA LYS A 27 2.62 -12.86 -27.49
C LYS A 27 1.75 -14.08 -27.21
N LYS A 28 1.32 -14.26 -25.95
CA LYS A 28 0.35 -15.29 -25.59
C LYS A 28 -0.96 -14.94 -26.29
N THR A 29 -1.27 -15.69 -27.34
CA THR A 29 -2.56 -15.71 -28.00
C THR A 29 -3.64 -15.95 -26.94
N ARG A 30 -4.54 -14.98 -26.81
CA ARG A 30 -5.69 -15.01 -25.91
C ARG A 30 -6.65 -16.08 -26.43
N SER A 31 -6.67 -17.26 -25.80
CA SER A 31 -7.71 -18.26 -26.05
C SER A 31 -9.06 -17.70 -25.57
N PRO A 32 -10.11 -17.70 -26.42
CA PRO A 32 -11.47 -17.33 -26.02
C PRO A 32 -12.18 -18.51 -25.35
N SER A 33 -13.21 -18.22 -24.53
CA SER A 33 -14.14 -19.14 -23.82
C SER A 33 -13.77 -19.32 -22.33
N GLN A 34 -14.57 -18.97 -21.32
CA GLN A 34 -16.04 -18.88 -21.22
C GLN A 34 -16.48 -17.69 -20.37
N TYR A 35 -17.25 -16.77 -20.95
CA TYR A 35 -18.09 -15.83 -20.21
C TYR A 35 -19.51 -16.35 -20.32
N GLN A 36 -20.03 -16.89 -19.22
CA GLN A 36 -21.46 -16.99 -19.03
C GLN A 36 -21.94 -15.70 -18.36
N ASP A 37 -22.90 -15.08 -19.04
CA ASP A 37 -23.95 -14.20 -18.54
C ASP A 37 -23.57 -12.93 -17.78
N GLY A 38 -23.75 -11.82 -18.50
CA GLY A 38 -23.99 -10.52 -17.90
C GLY A 38 -25.29 -10.52 -17.09
N ASP A 39 -25.30 -9.67 -16.07
CA ASP A 39 -26.47 -9.21 -15.34
C ASP A 39 -27.18 -10.21 -14.42
N ASN A 40 -26.49 -10.66 -13.37
CA ASN A 40 -27.15 -10.94 -12.10
C ASN A 40 -26.25 -10.65 -10.89
N MET A 41 -25.87 -9.38 -10.75
CA MET A 41 -25.35 -8.89 -9.46
C MET A 41 -26.45 -8.99 -8.41
N SER A 42 -26.18 -9.72 -7.33
CA SER A 42 -27.13 -9.92 -6.22
C SER A 42 -27.65 -8.58 -5.70
N TYR A 43 -28.91 -8.53 -5.27
CA TYR A 43 -29.50 -7.32 -4.66
C TYR A 43 -28.64 -6.79 -3.50
N SER A 44 -28.16 -7.69 -2.64
CA SER A 44 -27.25 -7.38 -1.54
C SER A 44 -25.90 -6.79 -1.99
N GLU A 45 -25.38 -7.19 -3.15
CA GLU A 45 -24.13 -6.67 -3.69
C GLU A 45 -24.32 -5.27 -4.30
N LYS A 46 -25.47 -5.02 -4.94
CA LYS A 46 -25.87 -3.68 -5.39
C LYS A 46 -26.02 -2.71 -4.21
N GLU A 47 -26.63 -3.16 -3.12
CA GLU A 47 -26.76 -2.36 -1.90
C GLU A 47 -25.41 -2.05 -1.26
N ALA A 48 -24.52 -3.04 -1.17
CA ALA A 48 -23.15 -2.84 -0.67
C ALA A 48 -22.37 -1.82 -1.52
N LEU A 49 -22.53 -1.86 -2.84
CA LEU A 49 -21.89 -0.90 -3.74
C LEU A 49 -22.39 0.53 -3.56
N ASN A 50 -23.68 0.71 -3.27
CA ASN A 50 -24.26 2.02 -3.01
C ASN A 50 -23.81 2.62 -1.67
N GLN A 51 -23.36 1.78 -0.73
CA GLN A 51 -22.80 2.22 0.55
C GLN A 51 -21.33 2.61 0.46
N LEU A 52 -20.65 2.22 -0.62
CA LEU A 52 -19.28 2.65 -0.81
C LEU A 52 -19.19 4.16 -1.08
N PRO A 53 -18.23 4.86 -0.46
CA PRO A 53 -17.84 6.19 -0.88
C PRO A 53 -17.47 6.22 -2.37
N GLU A 54 -17.37 7.40 -2.97
CA GLU A 54 -16.86 7.50 -4.33
C GLU A 54 -15.41 7.00 -4.42
N ALA A 55 -15.02 6.34 -5.51
CA ALA A 55 -13.61 5.94 -5.68
C ALA A 55 -12.64 7.13 -5.79
N SER A 56 -13.16 8.34 -6.02
CA SER A 56 -12.44 9.61 -5.95
C SER A 56 -12.02 9.96 -4.51
N SER A 57 -12.83 9.60 -3.51
CA SER A 57 -12.62 9.94 -2.09
C SER A 57 -11.53 9.12 -1.40
N CYS A 58 -11.13 7.98 -1.98
CA CYS A 58 -9.99 7.22 -1.48
C CYS A 58 -8.72 8.10 -1.47
N PRO A 59 -7.94 8.07 -0.37
CA PRO A 59 -6.67 8.79 -0.26
C PRO A 59 -5.79 8.56 -1.48
N LYS A 60 -5.10 9.62 -1.91
CA LYS A 60 -4.18 9.54 -3.05
C LYS A 60 -2.78 9.23 -2.56
N PHE A 61 -2.18 8.21 -3.14
CA PHE A 61 -0.86 7.74 -2.73
C PHE A 61 0.10 7.74 -3.92
N SER A 62 1.14 8.57 -3.85
CA SER A 62 2.14 8.71 -4.92
C SER A 62 3.36 7.79 -4.75
N GLY A 63 3.53 7.15 -3.59
CA GLY A 63 4.75 6.40 -3.26
C GLY A 63 5.89 7.26 -2.73
N THR A 64 5.64 8.53 -2.41
CA THR A 64 6.64 9.50 -1.94
C THR A 64 6.07 10.34 -0.80
N GLY A 65 6.92 10.74 0.14
CA GLY A 65 6.53 11.60 1.27
C GLY A 65 6.37 10.84 2.59
N GLU A 66 6.14 11.60 3.66
CA GLU A 66 5.76 11.05 4.95
C GLU A 66 4.33 10.52 4.90
N TYR A 67 4.13 9.31 5.40
CA TYR A 67 2.84 8.76 5.83
C TYR A 67 1.70 8.42 4.87
N TYR A 68 1.81 8.68 3.58
CA TYR A 68 0.65 8.45 2.70
C TYR A 68 0.25 6.97 2.47
N HIS A 69 1.10 5.99 2.79
CA HIS A 69 0.76 4.58 2.54
C HIS A 69 -0.07 3.95 3.66
N MET A 70 0.15 4.35 4.91
CA MET A 70 -0.62 3.85 6.06
C MET A 70 -2.03 4.43 6.06
N GLU A 71 -2.18 5.73 5.77
CA GLU A 71 -3.51 6.35 5.60
C GLU A 71 -4.33 5.68 4.50
N LEU A 72 -3.69 5.28 3.39
CA LEU A 72 -4.36 4.50 2.36
C LEU A 72 -4.82 3.13 2.87
N ILE A 73 -3.94 2.42 3.59
CA ILE A 73 -4.27 1.10 4.14
C ILE A 73 -5.42 1.19 5.14
N ASP A 74 -5.34 2.11 6.09
CA ASP A 74 -6.34 2.31 7.13
C ASP A 74 -7.69 2.68 6.51
N SER A 75 -7.70 3.61 5.54
CA SER A 75 -8.94 3.98 4.85
C SER A 75 -9.61 2.82 4.11
N ILE A 76 -8.83 1.83 3.64
CA ILE A 76 -9.38 0.66 2.97
C ILE A 76 -9.84 -0.38 3.98
N ASP A 77 -9.11 -0.56 5.08
CA ASP A 77 -9.55 -1.43 6.17
C ASP A 77 -10.87 -0.93 6.76
N GLU A 78 -11.03 0.39 6.94
CA GLU A 78 -12.30 1.03 7.36
C GLU A 78 -13.44 0.71 6.39
N LEU A 79 -13.20 0.71 5.07
CA LEU A 79 -14.22 0.33 4.09
C LEU A 79 -14.70 -1.11 4.26
N PHE A 80 -13.82 -2.03 4.63
CA PHE A 80 -14.21 -3.42 4.92
C PHE A 80 -14.98 -3.56 6.24
N ILE A 81 -14.74 -2.66 7.19
CA ILE A 81 -15.49 -2.60 8.46
C ILE A 81 -16.89 -2.01 8.22
N ASP A 82 -16.96 -0.90 7.47
CA ASP A 82 -18.21 -0.19 7.21
C ASP A 82 -19.13 -0.95 6.26
N VAL A 83 -18.56 -1.71 5.31
CA VAL A 83 -19.32 -2.49 4.33
C VAL A 83 -18.85 -3.96 4.31
N PRO A 84 -19.18 -4.77 5.33
CA PRO A 84 -18.65 -6.13 5.48
C PRO A 84 -19.07 -7.10 4.36
N SER A 85 -20.17 -6.81 3.69
CA SER A 85 -20.70 -7.65 2.61
C SER A 85 -20.04 -7.39 1.25
N ILE A 86 -19.07 -6.47 1.17
CA ILE A 86 -18.48 -6.14 -0.12
C ILE A 86 -17.38 -7.13 -0.54
N PRO A 87 -17.44 -7.66 -1.77
CA PRO A 87 -16.36 -8.46 -2.31
C PRO A 87 -15.05 -7.68 -2.50
N ASP A 88 -13.92 -8.30 -2.17
CA ASP A 88 -12.57 -7.73 -2.36
C ASP A 88 -12.30 -7.16 -3.75
N TYR A 89 -12.87 -7.78 -4.79
CA TYR A 89 -12.64 -7.35 -6.16
C TYR A 89 -13.15 -5.91 -6.44
N TRP A 90 -14.20 -5.47 -5.72
CA TRP A 90 -14.71 -4.10 -5.84
C TRP A 90 -13.76 -3.09 -5.22
N ILE A 91 -13.19 -3.41 -4.05
CA ILE A 91 -12.24 -2.54 -3.37
C ILE A 91 -10.91 -2.50 -4.14
N THR A 92 -10.40 -3.65 -4.57
CA THR A 92 -9.17 -3.74 -5.37
C THR A 92 -9.32 -3.09 -6.75
N ALA A 93 -10.53 -3.04 -7.32
CA ALA A 93 -10.80 -2.25 -8.53
C ALA A 93 -10.62 -0.74 -8.29
N ARG A 94 -10.91 -0.24 -7.07
CA ARG A 94 -10.79 1.17 -6.68
C ARG A 94 -9.34 1.59 -6.42
N LEU A 95 -8.45 0.65 -6.10
CA LEU A 95 -7.00 0.92 -5.91
C LEU A 95 -6.35 1.65 -7.09
N ASN A 96 -6.76 1.35 -8.32
CA ASN A 96 -6.28 2.05 -9.53
C ASN A 96 -6.43 3.58 -9.43
N ARG A 97 -7.43 4.07 -8.71
CA ARG A 97 -7.71 5.51 -8.53
C ARG A 97 -7.05 6.10 -7.28
N ALA A 98 -6.59 5.25 -6.36
CA ALA A 98 -5.88 5.66 -5.16
C ALA A 98 -4.39 5.93 -5.48
N PHE A 99 -3.76 5.07 -6.28
CA PHE A 99 -2.36 5.26 -6.65
C PHE A 99 -2.16 6.40 -7.66
N LYS A 100 -1.05 7.13 -7.50
CA LYS A 100 -0.60 8.24 -8.36
C LYS A 100 0.90 8.13 -8.62
N GLY A 101 1.39 8.85 -9.63
CA GLY A 101 2.82 8.93 -9.96
C GLY A 101 3.49 7.55 -10.04
N ASN A 102 4.64 7.40 -9.37
CA ASN A 102 5.42 6.16 -9.37
C ASN A 102 4.65 4.97 -8.75
N ALA A 103 3.79 5.22 -7.76
CA ALA A 103 2.99 4.15 -7.17
C ALA A 103 1.89 3.63 -8.10
N SER A 104 1.37 4.48 -9.00
CA SER A 104 0.44 4.03 -10.04
C SER A 104 1.12 3.08 -11.02
N ILE A 105 2.36 3.37 -11.42
CA ILE A 105 3.13 2.53 -12.35
C ILE A 105 3.38 1.16 -11.71
N TRP A 106 3.91 1.16 -10.49
CA TRP A 106 4.14 -0.07 -9.73
C TRP A 106 2.85 -0.90 -9.55
N TYR A 107 1.73 -0.25 -9.21
CA TYR A 107 0.46 -0.96 -9.04
C TYR A 107 -0.03 -1.60 -10.35
N THR A 108 0.08 -0.90 -11.48
CA THR A 108 -0.30 -1.45 -12.79
C THR A 108 0.55 -2.67 -13.15
N GLU A 109 1.88 -2.59 -13.00
CA GLU A 109 2.79 -3.72 -13.26
C GLU A 109 2.47 -4.92 -12.35
N MET A 110 2.28 -4.67 -11.05
CA MET A 110 1.93 -5.72 -10.08
C MET A 110 0.59 -6.38 -10.42
N LYS A 111 -0.39 -5.60 -10.86
CA LYS A 111 -1.73 -6.09 -11.19
C LYS A 111 -1.73 -6.95 -12.44
N GLU A 112 -0.89 -6.63 -13.43
CA GLU A 112 -0.74 -7.46 -14.63
C GLU A 112 -0.19 -8.87 -14.31
N ILE A 113 0.71 -8.96 -13.33
CA ILE A 113 1.34 -10.21 -12.91
C ILE A 113 0.44 -11.00 -11.94
N HIS A 114 -0.23 -10.29 -11.03
CA HIS A 114 -0.97 -10.86 -9.90
C HIS A 114 -2.45 -10.45 -9.91
N ASP A 115 -3.12 -10.63 -11.05
CA ASP A 115 -4.53 -10.28 -11.20
C ASP A 115 -5.42 -11.02 -10.17
N ARG A 116 -6.53 -10.39 -9.78
CA ARG A 116 -7.56 -10.93 -8.87
C ARG A 116 -7.10 -11.36 -7.47
N ARG A 117 -6.01 -10.78 -6.96
CA ARG A 117 -5.61 -10.96 -5.56
C ARG A 117 -6.54 -10.22 -4.59
N ASN A 118 -6.69 -10.79 -3.40
CA ASN A 118 -7.51 -10.26 -2.32
C ASN A 118 -6.81 -9.08 -1.60
N TRP A 119 -7.55 -8.31 -0.80
CA TRP A 119 -7.02 -7.15 -0.10
C TRP A 119 -5.89 -7.48 0.88
N PRO A 120 -5.95 -8.52 1.72
CA PRO A 120 -4.83 -8.87 2.61
C PRO A 120 -3.50 -9.06 1.87
N TRP A 121 -3.55 -9.67 0.68
CA TRP A 121 -2.36 -9.79 -0.17
C TRP A 121 -1.89 -8.42 -0.65
N TRP A 122 -2.78 -7.57 -1.19
CA TRP A 122 -2.41 -6.23 -1.64
C TRP A 122 -1.84 -5.36 -0.51
N LYS A 123 -2.44 -5.39 0.67
CA LYS A 123 -1.93 -4.74 1.89
C LYS A 123 -0.50 -5.17 2.18
N SER A 124 -0.22 -6.48 2.15
CA SER A 124 1.14 -6.99 2.38
C SER A 124 2.15 -6.47 1.34
N GLN A 125 1.77 -6.38 0.06
CA GLN A 125 2.64 -5.90 -1.00
C GLN A 125 2.91 -4.39 -0.90
N ILE A 126 1.90 -3.61 -0.52
CA ILE A 126 2.05 -2.17 -0.28
C ILE A 126 3.03 -1.95 0.88
N ILE A 127 2.85 -2.66 2.00
CA ILE A 127 3.74 -2.59 3.16
C ILE A 127 5.16 -3.00 2.75
N GLN A 128 5.33 -4.13 2.06
CA GLN A 128 6.66 -4.60 1.64
C GLN A 128 7.37 -3.60 0.72
N LYS A 129 6.63 -2.97 -0.21
CA LYS A 129 7.21 -2.03 -1.16
C LYS A 129 7.59 -0.69 -0.51
N TYR A 130 6.70 -0.15 0.32
CA TYR A 130 6.78 1.24 0.78
C TYR A 130 7.21 1.40 2.25
N ARG A 131 7.05 0.36 3.08
CA ARG A 131 7.59 0.31 4.45
C ARG A 131 8.92 -0.44 4.49
N ASN A 132 9.87 0.00 3.68
CA ASN A 132 11.22 -0.57 3.68
C ASN A 132 12.11 0.11 4.76
N GLY A 133 13.26 -0.50 5.06
CA GLY A 133 14.16 0.00 6.12
C GLY A 133 14.65 1.44 5.90
N THR A 134 14.83 1.85 4.65
CA THR A 134 15.19 3.25 4.32
C THR A 134 14.07 4.20 4.71
N TRP A 135 12.82 3.85 4.42
CA TRP A 135 11.67 4.65 4.78
C TRP A 135 11.50 4.72 6.31
N ILE A 136 11.62 3.59 7.02
CA ILE A 136 11.55 3.56 8.49
C ILE A 136 12.64 4.47 9.10
N TRP A 137 13.86 4.41 8.55
CA TRP A 137 14.96 5.26 8.99
C TRP A 137 14.69 6.74 8.74
N GLN A 138 14.26 7.10 7.51
CA GLN A 138 13.90 8.48 7.17
C GLN A 138 12.85 9.02 8.13
N ASP A 139 11.87 8.19 8.44
CA ASP A 139 10.78 8.58 9.30
C ASP A 139 11.18 8.71 10.78
N THR A 140 12.03 7.80 11.26
CA THR A 140 12.65 7.91 12.58
C THR A 140 13.46 9.21 12.70
N MET A 141 14.23 9.56 11.67
CA MET A 141 14.97 10.82 11.64
C MET A 141 14.02 12.03 11.63
N SER A 142 12.92 11.97 10.89
CA SER A 142 11.90 13.02 10.93
C SER A 142 11.27 13.17 12.30
N PHE A 143 10.96 12.05 12.97
CA PHE A 143 10.45 12.02 14.34
C PHE A 143 11.43 12.71 15.31
N GLU A 144 12.71 12.31 15.28
CA GLU A 144 13.76 12.83 16.17
C GLU A 144 14.06 14.32 15.95
N ASN A 145 13.97 14.78 14.69
CA ASN A 145 14.32 16.15 14.33
C ASN A 145 13.15 17.15 14.44
N ASP A 146 11.89 16.70 14.36
CA ASP A 146 10.71 17.58 14.46
C ASP A 146 10.35 17.88 15.92
N LYS A 147 11.22 18.67 16.58
CA LYS A 147 10.98 19.12 17.95
C LYS A 147 9.87 20.17 18.01
N TYR A 148 9.12 20.15 19.10
CA TYR A 148 8.15 21.20 19.43
C TYR A 148 8.83 22.58 19.40
N SER A 149 8.17 23.54 18.76
CA SER A 149 8.56 24.95 18.73
C SER A 149 7.34 25.78 19.07
N VAL A 150 7.54 26.87 19.81
CA VAL A 150 6.47 27.82 20.17
C VAL A 150 5.80 28.45 18.93
N GLU A 151 6.51 28.47 17.80
CA GLU A 151 6.02 28.98 16.51
C GLU A 151 5.15 27.98 15.75
N LYS A 152 5.20 26.69 16.11
CA LYS A 152 4.42 25.63 15.45
C LYS A 152 3.13 25.40 16.22
N ASP A 153 2.05 25.13 15.49
CA ASP A 153 0.81 24.68 16.10
C ASP A 153 1.05 23.39 16.90
N SER A 154 0.70 23.42 18.19
CA SER A 154 0.95 22.34 19.13
C SER A 154 0.14 21.09 18.79
N TYR A 155 -1.07 21.26 18.25
CA TYR A 155 -1.93 20.15 17.85
C TYR A 155 -1.35 19.46 16.61
N ASP A 156 -0.99 20.24 15.58
CA ASP A 156 -0.42 19.66 14.35
C ASP A 156 0.90 18.95 14.60
N CYS A 157 1.74 19.49 15.49
CA CYS A 157 2.98 18.84 15.89
C CYS A 157 2.72 17.50 16.60
N SER A 158 1.77 17.49 17.55
CA SER A 158 1.41 16.27 18.29
C SER A 158 0.79 15.22 17.38
N LEU A 159 -0.09 15.63 16.46
CA LEU A 159 -0.73 14.74 15.49
C LEU A 159 0.32 14.08 14.58
N ARG A 160 1.21 14.87 13.95
CA ARG A 160 2.29 14.32 13.11
C ARG A 160 3.21 13.37 13.85
N GLN A 161 3.59 13.70 15.10
CA GLN A 161 4.44 12.82 15.90
C GLN A 161 3.73 11.52 16.31
N SER A 162 2.43 11.57 16.60
CA SER A 162 1.64 10.36 16.85
C SER A 162 1.55 9.46 15.62
N GLN A 163 1.40 10.04 14.42
CA GLN A 163 1.37 9.30 13.15
C GLN A 163 2.71 8.64 12.86
N ARG A 164 3.83 9.35 13.08
CA ARG A 164 5.20 8.81 12.98
C ARG A 164 5.41 7.59 13.88
N LEU A 165 5.05 7.71 15.15
CA LEU A 165 5.18 6.62 16.12
C LEU A 165 4.38 5.39 15.70
N LYS A 166 3.11 5.55 15.32
CA LYS A 166 2.24 4.45 14.90
C LYS A 166 2.76 3.63 13.72
N ALA A 167 3.67 4.15 12.93
CA ALA A 167 4.14 3.45 11.76
C ALA A 167 5.60 3.01 11.83
N ILE A 168 6.43 3.71 12.62
CA ILE A 168 7.69 3.14 13.12
C ILE A 168 7.38 1.88 13.92
N ASP A 169 6.42 1.96 14.85
CA ASP A 169 5.99 0.85 15.71
C ASP A 169 4.46 0.70 15.70
N PRO A 170 3.91 -0.14 14.81
CA PRO A 170 2.47 -0.40 14.74
C PRO A 170 1.86 -1.08 15.96
N GLU A 171 2.67 -1.66 16.85
CA GLU A 171 2.18 -2.31 18.07
C GLU A 171 2.10 -1.34 19.26
N ILE A 172 2.57 -0.11 19.08
CA ILE A 172 2.52 0.91 20.13
C ILE A 172 1.09 1.38 20.35
N ASN A 173 0.55 1.13 21.55
CA ASN A 173 -0.79 1.56 21.94
C ASN A 173 -0.67 2.94 22.58
N ILE A 174 -1.07 4.00 21.85
CA ILE A 174 -0.97 5.42 22.26
C ILE A 174 -2.34 5.95 22.66
#